data_AF-A0A8H8VIQ1-F1
#
_entry.id   AF-A0A8H8VIQ1-F1
#
_cell.length_a   1.000
_cell.length_b   1.000
_cell.length_c   1.000
_cell.angle_alpha   90.00
_cell.angle_beta   90.00
_cell.angle_gamma   90.00
#
_symmetry.space_group_name_H-M   'P 1'
#
loop_
_entity.id
_entity.type
_entity.pdbx_description
1 polymer ?
#
loop_
_entity_poly.entity_id
_entity_poly.type
_entity_poly.pdbx_seq_one_letter_code
_entity_poly.pdbx_strand_id
1 'polypeptide(L)'
;MILVTETVKPFVEMCERDGKAINFRLDMGLSEWRRVDRKQARIPSIRQLKEYHPTLDAQCQSLCSPLGHENLDEFYARNAYFLAKLIQSLDNDPEGPESALLCTSASNIAWMARILMGKHPQNSMERDFSVPAISFYKFARRHVVPVKIDAGEKTPLGYPRVEWQNGISIGGSWEITHNAECSFLSTGIMMLWTPSDIPKSLPPSEALQFPEPDLPNFFDIQELNLKKSTTMTGPRVEAETTITAAAVEVLV
;
A
#
# COMPACT_ATOMS: atom_id res chain seq x y z
N MET A 1 5.69 3.80 5.17
CA MET A 1 6.03 4.47 3.91
C MET A 1 7.53 4.46 3.63
N ILE A 2 8.39 5.12 4.41
CA ILE A 2 9.86 5.07 4.15
C ILE A 2 10.41 3.63 4.17
N LEU A 3 10.03 2.83 5.17
CA LEU A 3 10.44 1.43 5.22
C LEU A 3 9.98 0.64 3.99
N VAL A 4 8.82 1.00 3.43
CA VAL A 4 8.24 0.34 2.25
C VAL A 4 9.02 0.74 1.00
N THR A 5 9.34 2.02 0.84
CA THR A 5 10.14 2.49 -0.30
C THR A 5 11.57 1.93 -0.27
N GLU A 6 12.20 1.85 0.90
CA GLU A 6 13.50 1.17 1.06
C GLU A 6 13.43 -0.34 0.82
N THR A 7 12.31 -0.99 1.16
CA THR A 7 12.11 -2.43 0.89
C THR A 7 12.08 -2.71 -0.61
N VAL A 8 11.43 -1.87 -1.41
CA VAL A 8 11.29 -2.09 -2.85
C VAL A 8 12.47 -1.55 -3.67
N LYS A 9 13.24 -0.61 -3.12
CA LYS A 9 14.41 0.00 -3.77
C LYS A 9 15.34 -0.98 -4.47
N PRO A 10 15.86 -2.06 -3.83
CA PRO A 10 16.78 -2.98 -4.51
C PRO A 10 16.14 -3.67 -5.72
N PHE A 11 14.83 -3.89 -5.70
CA PHE A 11 14.10 -4.46 -6.84
C PHE A 11 13.96 -3.44 -7.97
N VAL A 12 13.63 -2.18 -7.65
CA VAL A 12 13.56 -1.09 -8.64
C VAL A 12 14.92 -0.89 -9.32
N GLU A 13 16.00 -0.76 -8.55
CA GLU A 13 17.36 -0.60 -9.07
C GLU A 13 17.82 -1.81 -9.91
N MET A 14 17.40 -3.02 -9.55
CA MET A 14 17.69 -4.22 -10.35
C MET A 14 17.01 -4.17 -11.71
N CYS A 15 15.73 -3.84 -11.75
CA CYS A 15 14.99 -3.74 -12.99
C CYS A 15 15.49 -2.60 -13.88
N GLU A 16 15.90 -1.46 -13.31
CA GLU A 16 16.58 -0.39 -14.05
C GLU A 16 17.90 -0.87 -14.67
N ARG A 17 18.74 -1.58 -13.91
CA ARG A 17 19.99 -2.19 -14.44
C ARG A 17 19.73 -3.20 -15.54
N ASP A 18 18.64 -3.95 -15.44
CA ASP A 18 18.22 -4.94 -16.44
C ASP A 18 17.51 -4.32 -17.66
N GLY A 19 17.28 -3.00 -17.67
CA GLY A 19 16.55 -2.31 -18.74
C GLY A 19 15.06 -2.67 -18.82
N LYS A 20 14.46 -3.12 -17.70
CA LYS A 20 13.01 -3.39 -17.59
C LYS A 20 12.30 -2.08 -17.30
N ALA A 21 11.23 -1.76 -18.04
CA ALA A 21 10.44 -0.59 -17.68
C ALA A 21 9.69 -0.85 -16.37
N ILE A 22 9.70 0.13 -15.48
CA ILE A 22 8.93 0.10 -14.24
C ILE A 22 8.20 1.41 -14.10
N ASN A 23 6.92 1.32 -13.76
CA ASN A 23 6.17 2.45 -13.26
C ASN A 23 6.18 2.39 -11.73
N PHE A 24 7.14 3.09 -11.12
CA PHE A 24 7.27 3.14 -9.65
C PHE A 24 6.45 4.31 -9.10
N ARG A 25 5.34 4.01 -8.43
CA ARG A 25 4.31 4.99 -8.03
C ARG A 25 4.07 4.96 -6.52
N LEU A 26 3.84 6.14 -5.95
CA LEU A 26 3.35 6.27 -4.58
C LEU A 26 1.82 6.29 -4.59
N ASP A 27 1.18 5.40 -3.83
CA ASP A 27 -0.26 5.42 -3.65
C ASP A 27 -0.65 5.46 -2.17
N MET A 28 -1.31 6.55 -1.78
CA MET A 28 -1.77 6.75 -0.42
C MET A 28 -2.78 5.67 0.03
N GLY A 29 -3.43 4.98 -0.89
CA GLY A 29 -4.30 3.83 -0.64
C GLY A 29 -3.55 2.63 -0.05
N LEU A 30 -2.23 2.57 -0.17
CA LEU A 30 -1.35 1.57 0.46
C LEU A 30 -0.72 2.04 1.77
N SER A 31 -1.06 3.25 2.22
CA SER A 31 -0.55 3.73 3.51
C SER A 31 -1.03 2.85 4.67
N GLU A 32 -0.20 2.83 5.71
CA GLU A 32 -0.44 2.07 6.94
C GLU A 32 -1.81 2.43 7.54
N TRP A 33 -2.42 1.46 8.23
CA TRP A 33 -3.65 1.68 8.95
C TRP A 33 -3.51 2.80 9.97
N ARG A 34 -4.26 3.90 9.78
CA ARG A 34 -4.26 5.06 10.67
C ARG A 34 -5.12 4.83 11.91
N ARG A 35 -4.69 3.89 12.75
CA ARG A 35 -5.41 3.56 13.99
C ARG A 35 -5.58 4.78 14.90
N VAL A 36 -6.78 4.92 15.43
CA VAL A 36 -7.17 5.94 16.42
C VAL A 36 -6.37 5.87 17.73
N ASP A 37 -5.89 4.69 18.13
CA ASP A 37 -5.19 4.46 19.40
C ASP A 37 -3.67 4.58 19.30
N ARG A 38 -3.14 4.96 18.12
CA ARG A 38 -1.71 5.08 17.88
C ARG A 38 -1.35 6.46 17.38
N LYS A 39 -0.35 7.08 18.02
CA LYS A 39 0.35 8.21 17.42
C LYS A 39 1.13 7.73 16.21
N GLN A 40 1.06 8.47 15.11
CA GLN A 40 1.77 8.17 13.89
C GLN A 40 2.66 9.34 13.50
N ALA A 41 3.78 9.04 12.84
CA ALA A 41 4.57 10.07 12.19
C ALA A 41 3.82 10.59 10.97
N ARG A 42 4.00 11.88 10.66
CA ARG A 42 3.44 12.45 9.45
C ARG A 42 3.97 11.74 8.22
N ILE A 43 3.15 11.64 7.19
CA ILE A 43 3.60 11.07 5.92
C ILE A 43 4.69 11.95 5.29
N PRO A 44 5.79 11.37 4.79
CA PRO A 44 6.76 12.11 3.99
C PRO A 44 6.11 12.84 2.83
N SER A 45 6.55 14.07 2.58
CA SER A 45 6.13 14.77 1.37
C SER A 45 6.72 14.07 0.13
N ILE A 46 6.06 14.20 -1.01
CA ILE A 46 6.59 13.66 -2.26
C ILE A 46 7.99 14.18 -2.57
N ARG A 47 8.27 15.45 -2.23
CA ARG A 47 9.61 16.04 -2.33
C ARG A 47 10.64 15.25 -1.51
N GLN A 48 10.34 15.00 -0.24
CA GLN A 48 11.22 14.25 0.66
C GLN A 48 11.47 12.82 0.13
N LEU A 49 10.45 12.17 -0.43
CA LEU A 49 10.60 10.84 -1.02
C LEU A 49 11.44 10.85 -2.31
N LYS A 50 11.24 11.84 -3.20
CA LYS A 50 12.01 11.95 -4.44
C LYS A 50 13.50 12.21 -4.21
N GLU A 51 13.87 12.88 -3.12
CA GLU A 51 15.27 13.07 -2.75
C GLU A 51 16.00 11.72 -2.53
N TYR A 52 15.26 10.68 -2.12
CA TYR A 52 15.78 9.34 -1.87
C TYR A 52 15.48 8.33 -2.98
N HIS A 53 14.39 8.57 -3.74
CA HIS A 53 13.93 7.74 -4.85
C HIS A 53 13.62 8.62 -6.07
N PRO A 54 14.65 9.02 -6.85
CA PRO A 54 14.46 9.93 -7.98
C PRO A 54 13.50 9.41 -9.05
N THR A 55 13.42 8.09 -9.21
CA THR A 55 12.54 7.42 -10.19
C THR A 55 11.11 7.22 -9.71
N LEU A 56 10.78 7.64 -8.48
CA LEU A 56 9.41 7.66 -8.00
C LEU A 56 8.58 8.66 -8.81
N ASP A 57 7.50 8.17 -9.42
CA ASP A 57 6.51 8.99 -10.11
C ASP A 57 5.75 9.84 -9.10
N ALA A 58 6.08 11.12 -9.12
CA ALA A 58 5.49 12.14 -8.26
C ALA A 58 4.23 12.79 -8.83
N GLN A 59 3.89 12.48 -10.09
CA GLN A 59 2.71 13.00 -10.77
C GLN A 59 1.53 12.04 -10.68
N CYS A 60 1.77 10.78 -10.31
CA CYS A 60 0.71 9.80 -10.08
C CYS A 60 -0.23 10.26 -8.97
N GLN A 61 -1.51 10.41 -9.31
CA GLN A 61 -2.56 10.65 -8.34
C GLN A 61 -2.94 9.33 -7.67
N SER A 62 -2.95 9.30 -6.34
CA SER A 62 -3.37 8.11 -5.60
C SER A 62 -4.81 7.72 -5.93
N LEU A 63 -5.04 6.42 -6.11
CA LEU A 63 -6.34 5.83 -6.42
C LEU A 63 -7.34 6.07 -5.29
N CYS A 64 -6.86 6.10 -4.06
CA CYS A 64 -7.56 6.64 -2.91
C CYS A 64 -6.57 7.16 -1.87
N SER A 65 -7.05 7.96 -0.92
CA SER A 65 -6.26 8.45 0.21
C SER A 65 -7.02 8.20 1.51
N PRO A 66 -6.33 7.87 2.62
CA PRO A 66 -6.94 7.92 3.95
C PRO A 66 -7.53 9.30 4.19
N LEU A 67 -8.75 9.34 4.71
CA LEU A 67 -9.48 10.58 4.99
C LEU A 67 -9.30 11.07 6.44
N GLY A 68 -8.44 10.39 7.20
CA GLY A 68 -8.13 10.69 8.60
C GLY A 68 -7.70 9.43 9.35
N HIS A 69 -8.04 9.35 10.63
CA HIS A 69 -7.96 8.10 11.36
C HIS A 69 -9.05 7.13 10.91
N GLU A 70 -8.76 5.84 10.99
CA GLU A 70 -9.62 4.78 10.48
C GLU A 70 -9.88 3.76 11.59
N ASN A 71 -11.14 3.42 11.77
CA ASN A 71 -11.53 2.21 12.47
C ASN A 71 -11.37 0.99 11.53
N LEU A 72 -11.76 -0.20 12.00
CA LEU A 72 -11.54 -1.43 11.24
C LEU A 72 -12.38 -1.49 9.95
N ASP A 73 -13.66 -1.15 10.03
CA ASP A 73 -14.59 -1.24 8.89
C ASP A 73 -14.22 -0.24 7.80
N GLU A 74 -13.78 0.93 8.23
CA GLU A 74 -13.28 2.00 7.39
C GLU A 74 -11.97 1.63 6.69
N PHE A 75 -11.05 0.98 7.40
CA PHE A 75 -9.82 0.45 6.83
C PHE A 75 -10.10 -0.67 5.81
N TYR A 76 -11.09 -1.54 6.07
CA TYR A 76 -11.58 -2.49 5.08
C TYR A 76 -12.17 -1.81 3.85
N ALA A 77 -12.99 -0.78 4.05
CA ALA A 77 -13.60 -0.02 2.97
C ALA A 77 -12.55 0.65 2.07
N ARG A 78 -11.52 1.27 2.67
CA ARG A 78 -10.40 1.85 1.92
C ARG A 78 -9.68 0.80 1.09
N ASN A 79 -9.30 -0.33 1.70
CA ASN A 79 -8.59 -1.40 1.02
C ASN A 79 -9.42 -1.99 -0.13
N ALA A 80 -10.72 -2.19 0.08
CA ALA A 80 -11.62 -2.71 -0.95
C ALA A 80 -11.77 -1.71 -2.11
N TYR A 81 -11.97 -0.44 -1.80
CA TYR A 81 -12.07 0.62 -2.80
C TYR A 81 -10.75 0.79 -3.58
N PHE A 82 -9.61 0.78 -2.89
CA PHE A 82 -8.29 0.79 -3.51
C PHE A 82 -8.11 -0.35 -4.51
N LEU A 83 -8.33 -1.60 -4.08
CA LEU A 83 -8.20 -2.77 -4.95
C LEU A 83 -9.16 -2.71 -6.13
N ALA A 84 -10.40 -2.27 -5.91
CA ALA A 84 -11.36 -2.08 -7.00
C ALA A 84 -10.87 -1.06 -8.03
N LYS A 85 -10.38 0.09 -7.58
CA LYS A 85 -9.84 1.12 -8.48
C LYS A 85 -8.58 0.65 -9.21
N LEU A 86 -7.68 -0.07 -8.52
CA LEU A 86 -6.47 -0.62 -9.12
C LEU A 86 -6.80 -1.64 -10.20
N ILE A 87 -7.61 -2.65 -9.86
CA ILE A 87 -8.03 -3.70 -10.80
C ILE A 87 -8.79 -3.09 -11.98
N GLN A 88 -9.71 -2.15 -11.73
CA GLN A 88 -10.42 -1.45 -12.80
C GLN A 88 -9.48 -0.65 -13.70
N SER A 89 -8.48 0.02 -13.13
CA SER A 89 -7.50 0.79 -13.91
C SER A 89 -6.65 -0.12 -14.80
N LEU A 90 -6.16 -1.23 -14.25
CA LEU A 90 -5.37 -2.22 -14.98
C LEU A 90 -6.19 -2.91 -16.08
N ASP A 91 -7.44 -3.30 -15.77
CA ASP A 91 -8.34 -3.94 -16.74
C ASP A 91 -8.72 -3.02 -17.91
N ASN A 92 -8.70 -1.70 -17.69
CA ASN A 92 -9.06 -0.70 -18.70
C ASN A 92 -7.87 -0.22 -19.55
N ASP A 93 -6.63 -0.58 -19.17
CA ASP A 93 -5.43 -0.21 -19.91
C ASP A 93 -4.98 -1.38 -20.80
N PRO A 94 -5.31 -1.38 -22.12
CA PRO A 94 -4.95 -2.48 -23.01
C PRO A 94 -3.43 -2.62 -23.22
N GLU A 95 -2.67 -1.56 -22.97
CA GLU A 95 -1.20 -1.54 -23.01
C GLU A 95 -0.59 -1.65 -21.59
N GLY A 96 -1.45 -1.84 -20.59
CA GLY A 96 -1.10 -1.91 -19.19
C GLY A 96 -0.39 -3.22 -18.82
N PRO A 97 0.20 -3.27 -17.62
CA PRO A 97 0.95 -4.44 -17.18
C PRO A 97 0.02 -5.60 -16.79
N GLU A 98 0.44 -6.83 -17.08
CA GLU A 98 -0.28 -8.04 -16.64
C GLU A 98 -0.19 -8.29 -15.12
N SER A 99 0.74 -7.61 -14.44
CA SER A 99 0.96 -7.78 -13.01
C SER A 99 1.40 -6.48 -12.33
N ALA A 100 0.92 -6.27 -11.11
CA ALA A 100 1.34 -5.19 -10.23
C ALA A 100 1.99 -5.75 -8.96
N LEU A 101 3.06 -5.09 -8.49
CA LEU A 101 3.70 -5.36 -7.21
C LEU A 101 3.27 -4.28 -6.20
N LEU A 102 2.63 -4.72 -5.12
CA LEU A 102 2.28 -3.84 -4.00
C LEU A 102 3.25 -4.08 -2.86
N CYS A 103 3.99 -3.06 -2.45
CA CYS A 103 4.76 -3.11 -1.20
C CYS A 103 3.99 -2.30 -0.16
N THR A 104 3.60 -2.92 0.96
CA THR A 104 2.74 -2.28 1.96
C THR A 104 2.89 -2.95 3.33
N SER A 105 2.10 -2.52 4.32
CA SER A 105 2.14 -3.05 5.68
C SER A 105 1.41 -4.38 5.83
N ALA A 106 1.70 -5.08 6.94
CA ALA A 106 1.11 -6.37 7.24
C ALA A 106 -0.42 -6.34 7.34
N SER A 107 -0.98 -5.26 7.88
CA SER A 107 -2.43 -5.05 8.01
C SER A 107 -3.11 -4.95 6.64
N ASN A 108 -2.54 -4.17 5.71
CA ASN A 108 -3.02 -4.09 4.33
C ASN A 108 -2.93 -5.45 3.64
N ILE A 109 -1.79 -6.15 3.71
CA ILE A 109 -1.63 -7.48 3.08
C ILE A 109 -2.73 -8.43 3.54
N ALA A 110 -2.91 -8.58 4.86
CA ALA A 110 -3.89 -9.50 5.38
C ALA A 110 -5.33 -9.12 4.95
N TRP A 111 -5.67 -7.83 4.94
CA TRP A 111 -7.05 -7.41 4.66
C TRP A 111 -7.34 -7.44 3.16
N MET A 112 -6.37 -7.03 2.33
CA MET A 112 -6.43 -7.21 0.89
C MET A 112 -6.57 -8.68 0.53
N ALA A 113 -5.85 -9.58 1.21
CA ALA A 113 -6.01 -11.02 1.01
C ALA A 113 -7.44 -11.48 1.31
N ARG A 114 -8.00 -11.07 2.46
CA ARG A 114 -9.41 -11.33 2.80
C ARG A 114 -10.38 -10.79 1.74
N ILE A 115 -10.13 -9.59 1.23
CA ILE A 115 -10.95 -8.94 0.20
C ILE A 115 -10.91 -9.70 -1.13
N LEU A 116 -9.72 -10.02 -1.62
CA LEU A 116 -9.55 -10.77 -2.87
C LEU A 116 -10.13 -12.18 -2.77
N MET A 117 -10.11 -12.78 -1.58
CA MET A 117 -10.71 -14.09 -1.30
C MET A 117 -12.21 -14.03 -0.95
N GLY A 118 -12.84 -12.85 -0.93
CA GLY A 118 -14.26 -12.69 -0.59
C GLY A 118 -14.60 -13.09 0.86
N LYS A 119 -13.60 -13.12 1.74
CA LYS A 119 -13.68 -13.64 3.11
C LYS A 119 -13.75 -12.49 4.11
N HIS A 120 -14.95 -12.17 4.56
CA HIS A 120 -15.17 -11.29 5.71
C HIS A 120 -15.39 -12.13 6.97
N PRO A 121 -14.40 -12.23 7.88
CA PRO A 121 -14.53 -13.09 9.06
C PRO A 121 -15.56 -12.53 10.04
N GLN A 122 -16.30 -13.41 10.72
CA GLN A 122 -17.25 -13.02 11.77
C GLN A 122 -16.54 -12.41 12.98
N ASN A 123 -15.31 -12.88 13.24
CA ASN A 123 -14.41 -12.31 14.24
C ASN A 123 -13.22 -11.67 13.52
N SER A 124 -13.08 -10.35 13.62
CA SER A 124 -11.96 -9.62 13.01
C SER A 124 -10.58 -10.11 13.45
N MET A 125 -10.49 -10.74 14.62
CA MET A 125 -9.29 -11.30 15.24
C MET A 125 -8.96 -12.72 14.75
N GLU A 126 -9.73 -13.28 13.82
CA GLU A 126 -9.47 -14.61 13.25
C GLU A 126 -8.04 -14.67 12.69
N ARG A 127 -7.25 -15.68 13.09
CA ARG A 127 -5.85 -15.85 12.68
C ARG A 127 -5.72 -16.64 11.39
N ASP A 128 -6.45 -16.20 10.38
CA ASP A 128 -6.47 -16.81 9.05
C ASP A 128 -5.33 -16.34 8.13
N PHE A 129 -4.69 -15.23 8.49
CA PHE A 129 -3.48 -14.71 7.85
C PHE A 129 -2.40 -14.43 8.88
N SER A 130 -1.17 -14.79 8.50
CA SER A 130 0.05 -14.63 9.27
C SER A 130 1.05 -13.93 8.37
N VAL A 131 1.44 -12.69 8.67
CA VAL A 131 2.26 -11.87 7.78
C VAL A 131 3.64 -11.64 8.41
N PRO A 132 4.64 -12.48 8.07
CA PRO A 132 6.04 -12.21 8.44
C PRO A 132 6.55 -10.92 7.82
N ALA A 133 7.55 -10.31 8.46
CA ALA A 133 8.27 -9.20 7.85
C ALA A 133 8.93 -9.63 6.53
N ILE A 134 8.81 -8.78 5.51
CA ILE A 134 9.39 -9.00 4.17
C ILE A 134 8.89 -10.32 3.53
N SER A 135 7.68 -10.75 3.88
CA SER A 135 7.04 -11.89 3.22
C SER A 135 6.46 -11.50 1.86
N PHE A 136 6.42 -12.45 0.93
CA PHE A 136 5.86 -12.27 -0.40
C PHE A 136 4.54 -13.04 -0.55
N TYR A 137 3.55 -12.38 -1.15
CA TYR A 137 2.26 -12.96 -1.47
C TYR A 137 1.98 -12.77 -2.95
N LYS A 138 1.46 -13.82 -3.61
CA LYS A 138 1.05 -13.75 -5.02
C LYS A 138 -0.38 -14.22 -5.20
N PHE A 139 -1.22 -13.30 -5.65
CA PHE A 139 -2.61 -13.55 -6.00
C PHE A 139 -2.73 -13.67 -7.53
N ALA A 140 -3.17 -14.81 -8.02
CA ALA A 140 -3.44 -15.04 -9.43
C ALA A 140 -4.95 -14.97 -9.68
N ARG A 141 -5.40 -14.07 -10.56
CA ARG A 141 -6.80 -13.98 -10.97
C ARG A 141 -7.12 -15.15 -11.91
N ARG A 142 -8.14 -15.93 -11.58
CA ARG A 142 -8.55 -17.13 -12.36
C ARG A 142 -9.73 -16.88 -13.27
N HIS A 143 -10.70 -16.09 -12.81
CA HIS A 143 -11.88 -15.70 -13.59
C HIS A 143 -12.02 -14.19 -13.49
N VAL A 144 -12.11 -13.54 -14.66
CA VAL A 144 -12.22 -12.09 -14.76
C VAL A 144 -13.70 -11.71 -14.82
N VAL A 145 -14.09 -10.84 -13.90
CA VAL A 145 -15.40 -10.18 -13.89
C VAL A 145 -15.15 -8.67 -13.82
N PRO A 146 -15.91 -7.83 -14.55
CA PRO A 146 -15.78 -6.39 -14.45
C PRO A 146 -15.96 -5.91 -13.01
N VAL A 147 -15.07 -5.03 -12.56
CA VAL A 147 -15.18 -4.40 -11.25
C VAL A 147 -16.39 -3.47 -11.21
N LYS A 148 -17.24 -3.63 -10.19
CA LYS A 148 -18.37 -2.76 -9.92
C LYS A 148 -18.09 -1.89 -8.70
N ILE A 149 -18.20 -0.58 -8.87
CA ILE A 149 -18.06 0.41 -7.80
C ILE A 149 -19.38 1.17 -7.72
N ASP A 150 -20.04 1.13 -6.56
CA ASP A 150 -21.27 1.89 -6.35
C ASP A 150 -20.92 3.31 -5.89
N ALA A 151 -21.15 4.29 -6.78
CA ALA A 151 -20.91 5.70 -6.49
C ALA A 151 -22.03 6.36 -5.67
N GLY A 152 -23.20 5.71 -5.55
CA GLY A 152 -24.37 6.23 -4.84
C GLY A 152 -24.33 5.98 -3.33
N GLU A 153 -23.71 4.88 -2.90
CA GLU A 153 -23.52 4.56 -1.48
C GLU A 153 -22.06 4.79 -1.05
N LYS A 154 -21.86 5.57 0.00
CA LYS A 154 -20.55 5.82 0.61
C LYS A 154 -20.45 5.16 1.98
N THR A 155 -19.26 4.68 2.29
CA THR A 155 -18.87 4.20 3.62
C THR A 155 -18.82 5.36 4.62
N PRO A 156 -18.75 5.09 5.94
CA PRO A 156 -18.70 6.15 6.95
C PRO A 156 -17.54 7.16 6.80
N LEU A 157 -16.41 6.77 6.22
CA LEU A 157 -15.35 7.73 5.85
C LEU A 157 -15.57 8.41 4.50
N GLY A 158 -16.51 7.94 3.68
CA GLY A 158 -16.83 8.58 2.40
C GLY A 158 -16.30 7.87 1.16
N TYR A 159 -15.65 6.70 1.29
CA TYR A 159 -15.29 5.88 0.13
C TYR A 159 -16.54 5.29 -0.53
N PRO A 160 -16.64 5.27 -1.87
CA PRO A 160 -17.66 4.51 -2.58
C PRO A 160 -17.67 3.05 -2.14
N ARG A 161 -18.87 2.48 -1.95
CA ARG A 161 -19.00 1.10 -1.52
C ARG A 161 -18.64 0.15 -2.66
N VAL A 162 -17.93 -0.92 -2.31
CA VAL A 162 -17.58 -2.01 -3.21
C VAL A 162 -18.09 -3.31 -2.62
N GLU A 163 -18.71 -4.15 -3.45
CA GLU A 163 -19.16 -5.49 -3.08
C GLU A 163 -17.99 -6.49 -3.09
N TRP A 164 -17.61 -6.98 -1.90
CA TRP A 164 -16.56 -8.00 -1.74
C TRP A 164 -16.84 -8.97 -0.59
N GLN A 165 -17.98 -8.86 0.08
CA GLN A 165 -18.30 -9.69 1.24
C GLN A 165 -19.20 -10.86 0.83
N ASN A 166 -19.43 -11.80 1.75
CA ASN A 166 -20.32 -12.95 1.53
C ASN A 166 -19.91 -13.84 0.34
N GLY A 167 -18.60 -14.06 0.16
CA GLY A 167 -18.06 -14.90 -0.92
C GLY A 167 -17.94 -14.21 -2.28
N ILE A 168 -18.20 -12.91 -2.36
CA ILE A 168 -17.98 -12.10 -3.56
C ILE A 168 -16.53 -11.60 -3.55
N SER A 169 -15.78 -11.81 -4.62
CA SER A 169 -14.41 -11.28 -4.74
C SER A 169 -14.35 -10.13 -5.75
N ILE A 170 -13.57 -9.11 -5.46
CA ILE A 170 -13.41 -7.94 -6.35
C ILE A 170 -12.76 -8.38 -7.66
N GLY A 171 -13.40 -8.07 -8.79
CA GLY A 171 -12.88 -8.39 -10.11
C GLY A 171 -13.00 -9.86 -10.50
N GLY A 172 -13.68 -10.70 -9.72
CA GLY A 172 -13.78 -12.15 -10.00
C GLY A 172 -12.91 -12.96 -9.05
N SER A 173 -12.55 -14.19 -9.41
CA SER A 173 -11.96 -15.15 -8.45
C SER A 173 -10.44 -15.10 -8.42
N TRP A 174 -9.87 -15.18 -7.21
CA TRP A 174 -8.43 -15.15 -6.98
C TRP A 174 -7.94 -16.43 -6.31
N GLU A 175 -6.69 -16.80 -6.59
CA GLU A 175 -5.98 -17.88 -5.94
C GLU A 175 -4.66 -17.36 -5.36
N ILE A 176 -4.36 -17.74 -4.12
CA ILE A 176 -3.06 -17.46 -3.50
C ILE A 176 -2.08 -18.54 -3.94
N THR A 177 -1.18 -18.20 -4.85
CA THR A 177 -0.16 -19.12 -5.37
C THR A 177 1.14 -19.10 -4.56
N HIS A 178 1.38 -18.01 -3.84
CA HIS A 178 2.46 -17.88 -2.87
C HIS A 178 1.88 -17.22 -1.62
N ASN A 179 2.00 -17.90 -0.47
CA ASN A 179 1.40 -17.50 0.78
C ASN A 179 2.49 -17.31 1.83
N ALA A 180 2.72 -16.07 2.25
CA ALA A 180 3.76 -15.72 3.22
C ALA A 180 5.14 -16.28 2.84
N GLU A 181 5.50 -16.20 1.55
CA GLU A 181 6.76 -16.76 1.04
C GLU A 181 7.95 -16.00 1.64
N CYS A 182 8.86 -16.75 2.27
CA CYS A 182 10.03 -16.24 2.98
C CYS A 182 11.27 -17.12 2.75
N SER A 183 11.21 -18.15 1.91
CA SER A 183 12.34 -19.07 1.66
C SER A 183 13.56 -18.37 1.05
N PHE A 184 13.37 -17.21 0.42
CA PHE A 184 14.45 -16.37 -0.08
C PHE A 184 15.20 -15.59 1.03
N LEU A 185 14.68 -15.56 2.26
CA LEU A 185 15.30 -14.89 3.39
C LEU A 185 16.25 -15.84 4.11
N SER A 186 17.53 -15.48 4.18
CA SER A 186 18.54 -16.25 4.93
C SER A 186 18.26 -16.34 6.43
N THR A 187 17.52 -15.37 6.98
CA THR A 187 17.09 -15.32 8.38
C THR A 187 15.86 -16.17 8.68
N GLY A 188 15.18 -16.68 7.64
CA GLY A 188 13.85 -17.27 7.78
C GLY A 188 12.78 -16.27 8.22
N ILE A 189 11.69 -16.79 8.78
CA ILE A 189 10.53 -16.02 9.24
C ILE A 189 10.92 -15.16 10.44
N MET A 190 10.60 -13.86 10.37
CA MET A 190 10.81 -12.90 11.45
C MET A 190 9.58 -12.02 11.65
N MET A 191 9.41 -11.50 12.87
CA MET A 191 8.47 -10.42 13.22
C MET A 191 7.05 -10.67 12.70
N LEU A 192 6.48 -11.82 13.05
CA LEU A 192 5.17 -12.24 12.59
C LEU A 192 4.07 -11.29 13.10
N TRP A 193 3.28 -10.75 12.17
CA TRP A 193 2.05 -10.03 12.49
C TRP A 193 0.82 -10.93 12.30
N THR A 194 -0.12 -10.84 13.24
CA THR A 194 -1.45 -11.46 13.10
C THR A 194 -2.53 -10.48 13.57
N PRO A 195 -3.82 -10.71 13.23
CA PRO A 195 -4.94 -9.85 13.63
C PRO A 195 -5.20 -9.71 15.14
N SER A 196 -4.35 -10.24 16.01
CA SER A 196 -4.59 -10.37 17.46
C SER A 196 -4.51 -9.08 18.28
N ASP A 197 -4.19 -7.93 17.67
CA ASP A 197 -3.95 -6.65 18.36
C ASP A 197 -4.85 -5.51 17.84
N ILE A 198 -6.02 -5.84 17.30
CA ILE A 198 -7.01 -4.86 16.85
C ILE A 198 -7.76 -4.32 18.09
N PRO A 199 -7.65 -3.01 18.40
CA PRO A 199 -8.39 -2.40 19.49
C PRO A 199 -9.87 -2.38 19.10
N LYS A 200 -10.77 -2.25 20.09
CA LYS A 200 -12.19 -2.08 19.78
C LYS A 200 -12.36 -0.89 18.83
N SER A 201 -13.09 -1.14 17.74
CA SER A 201 -13.40 -0.14 16.72
C SER A 201 -14.00 1.10 17.40
N LEU A 202 -13.42 2.28 17.17
CA LEU A 202 -14.08 3.53 17.54
C LEU A 202 -15.13 3.88 16.48
N PRO A 203 -16.29 4.45 16.86
CA PRO A 203 -17.25 4.96 15.91
C PRO A 203 -16.59 5.96 14.94
N PRO A 204 -17.00 5.98 13.64
CA PRO A 204 -16.52 6.94 12.63
C PRO A 204 -16.52 8.39 13.11
N SER A 205 -17.57 8.80 13.81
CA SER A 205 -17.74 10.16 14.34
C SER A 205 -16.71 10.53 15.41
N GLU A 206 -16.12 9.55 16.08
CA GLU A 206 -15.06 9.75 17.07
C GLU A 206 -13.68 9.72 16.41
N ALA A 207 -13.47 8.84 15.42
CA ALA A 207 -12.22 8.75 14.67
C ALA A 207 -11.86 10.07 13.96
N LEU A 208 -12.85 10.75 13.39
CA LEU A 208 -12.67 12.05 12.72
C LEU A 208 -12.33 13.21 13.68
N GLN A 209 -12.48 13.03 14.99
CA GLN A 209 -12.12 14.06 15.98
C GLN A 209 -10.64 14.03 16.36
N PHE A 210 -9.90 12.98 15.98
CA PHE A 210 -8.49 12.87 16.26
C PHE A 210 -7.69 13.81 15.33
N PRO A 211 -6.72 14.57 15.88
CA PRO A 211 -5.90 15.44 15.06
C PRO A 211 -5.06 14.62 14.09
N GLU A 212 -4.79 15.18 12.91
CA GLU A 212 -3.86 14.58 11.95
C GLU A 212 -2.49 14.29 12.60
N PRO A 213 -1.77 13.25 12.13
CA PRO A 213 -0.44 12.92 12.62
C PRO A 213 0.52 14.13 12.63
N ASP A 214 1.00 14.52 13.81
CA ASP A 214 1.87 15.67 14.03
C ASP A 214 3.32 15.30 14.36
N LEU A 215 3.59 14.01 14.64
CA LEU A 215 4.93 13.55 14.96
C LEU A 215 5.87 13.69 13.74
N PRO A 216 7.10 14.17 13.93
CA PRO A 216 8.05 14.31 12.84
C PRO A 216 8.38 12.95 12.24
N ASN A 217 8.47 12.90 10.91
CA ASN A 217 8.96 11.73 10.21
C ASN A 217 10.49 11.72 10.16
N PHE A 218 11.05 10.63 9.62
CA PHE A 218 12.50 10.46 9.51
C PHE A 218 13.21 11.63 8.80
N PHE A 219 12.65 12.14 7.70
CA PHE A 219 13.22 13.26 6.96
C PHE A 219 13.21 14.54 7.78
N ASP A 220 12.16 14.76 8.57
CA ASP A 220 12.06 15.93 9.45
C ASP A 220 13.10 15.87 10.54
N ILE A 221 13.29 14.68 11.11
CA ILE A 221 14.32 14.43 12.11
C ILE A 221 15.70 14.67 11.48
N GLN A 222 15.95 14.19 10.26
CA GLN A 222 17.18 14.44 9.54
C GLN A 222 17.39 15.92 9.25
N GLU A 223 16.39 16.64 8.74
CA GLU A 223 16.46 18.08 8.49
C GLU A 223 16.70 18.88 9.77
N LEU A 224 16.05 18.50 10.87
CA LEU A 224 16.28 19.10 12.19
C LEU A 224 17.71 18.83 12.70
N ASN A 225 18.23 17.62 12.47
CA ASN A 225 19.59 17.27 12.82
C ASN A 225 20.63 17.97 11.91
N LEU A 226 20.35 18.12 10.63
CA LEU A 226 21.15 18.88 9.67
C LEU A 226 21.16 20.37 10.01
N LYS A 227 20.01 20.95 10.39
CA LYS A 227 19.92 22.34 10.88
C LYS A 227 20.73 22.55 12.16
N LYS A 228 20.86 21.51 12.99
CA LYS A 228 21.76 21.51 14.16
C LYS A 228 23.23 21.29 13.79
N SER A 229 23.55 20.86 12.57
CA SER A 229 24.87 20.32 12.21
C SER A 229 25.57 20.94 10.99
N THR A 230 24.96 21.76 10.15
CA THR A 230 25.56 22.02 8.82
C THR A 230 26.21 23.39 8.65
N THR A 231 27.55 23.35 8.59
CA THR A 231 28.40 24.16 7.71
C THR A 231 28.67 23.36 6.41
N MET A 232 28.39 23.97 5.25
CA MET A 232 28.89 23.72 3.86
C MET A 232 28.42 22.52 2.98
N THR A 233 27.65 22.90 1.92
CA THR A 233 27.70 22.64 0.44
C THR A 233 28.18 21.28 -0.12
N GLY A 234 27.70 20.74 -1.27
CA GLY A 234 27.04 21.30 -2.47
C GLY A 234 26.61 20.17 -3.44
N PRO A 235 26.26 20.46 -4.72
CA PRO A 235 25.26 19.71 -5.50
C PRO A 235 25.82 18.67 -6.50
N ARG A 236 24.94 17.80 -7.00
CA ARG A 236 25.21 16.82 -8.08
C ARG A 236 24.06 16.81 -9.11
N VAL A 237 24.40 16.63 -10.38
CA VAL A 237 23.50 16.63 -11.56
C VAL A 237 23.71 15.35 -12.37
N GLU A 238 22.67 14.99 -13.16
CA GLU A 238 22.61 14.22 -14.43
C GLU A 238 21.68 13.00 -14.34
N ALA A 239 21.08 12.47 -15.41
CA ALA A 239 20.39 12.94 -16.63
C ALA A 239 19.66 11.68 -17.17
N GLU A 240 18.47 11.83 -17.75
CA GLU A 240 17.58 10.72 -18.11
C GLU A 240 17.94 10.05 -19.45
N THR A 241 17.61 8.75 -19.58
CA THR A 241 17.51 8.04 -20.86
C THR A 241 16.29 7.14 -20.83
N THR A 242 15.47 7.15 -21.88
CA THR A 242 14.23 6.35 -21.99
C THR A 242 14.44 5.17 -22.94
N ILE A 243 14.04 3.96 -22.52
CA ILE A 243 13.85 2.78 -23.38
C ILE A 243 12.59 2.03 -22.93
N THR A 244 11.80 1.56 -23.89
CA THR A 244 10.55 0.80 -23.74
C THR A 244 10.78 -0.71 -23.71
N ALA A 245 10.25 -1.40 -22.69
CA ALA A 245 9.96 -2.85 -22.67
C ALA A 245 9.00 -3.16 -21.50
N ALA A 246 8.07 -4.12 -21.69
CA ALA A 246 7.02 -4.57 -20.76
C ALA A 246 7.10 -4.00 -19.32
N ALA A 247 6.21 -3.06 -19.01
CA ALA A 247 6.23 -2.34 -17.75
C ALA A 247 5.79 -3.25 -16.59
N VAL A 248 6.45 -3.13 -15.44
CA VAL A 248 5.92 -3.60 -14.15
C VAL A 248 5.37 -2.39 -13.41
N GLU A 249 4.14 -2.47 -12.90
CA GLU A 249 3.65 -1.44 -11.99
C GLU A 249 4.04 -1.79 -10.56
N VAL A 250 4.75 -0.87 -9.91
CA VAL A 250 5.18 -1.00 -8.52
C VAL A 250 4.51 0.12 -7.73
N LEU A 251 3.65 -0.25 -6.78
CA LEU A 251 2.96 0.70 -5.91
C LEU A 251 3.48 0.54 -4.46
N VAL A 252 3.73 1.69 -3.81
CA VAL A 252 4.18 1.83 -2.41
C VAL A 252 3.31 2.78 -1.60
#